data_AF-A0A285ZAV6-F1
#
_entry.id   AF-A0A285ZAV6-F1
#
_cell.length_a   1.000
_cell.length_b   1.000
_cell.length_c   1.000
_cell.angle_alpha   90.00
_cell.angle_beta   90.00
_cell.angle_gamma   90.00
#
_symmetry.space_group_name_H-M   'P 1'
#
loop_
_entity.id
_entity.type
_entity.pdbx_description
1 polymer ?
#
loop_
_entity_poly.entity_id
_entity_poly.type
_entity_poly.pdbx_seq_one_letter_code
_entity_poly.pdbx_strand_id
1 'polypeptide(L)'
;MKTPISLCLLAVALAGCGNIAAVKSFNTPYGSPTSGDTARLRVIADGMVRAVPGKDCVDWYSPGAGVIAVPKEGFADRNGETLGMPASAPVMQGDAVSEVLVPAGKPFTLHFLDGGRSSYNSVTNCLGMFYFVPQKGADYEVVVRGYSACGVKLRQLGVEQPVQTTKAEYCSAMANF
;
A
#
# COMPACT_ATOMS: atom_id res chain seq x y z
N MET A 1 -50.96 12.94 13.48
CA MET A 1 -49.57 13.34 13.15
C MET A 1 -48.72 12.07 13.11
N LYS A 2 -48.25 11.66 11.93
CA LYS A 2 -47.39 10.47 11.74
C LYS A 2 -45.96 10.95 11.50
N THR A 3 -45.12 10.83 12.52
CA THR A 3 -43.73 11.28 12.54
C THR A 3 -42.85 10.29 11.75
N PRO A 4 -41.91 10.74 10.90
CA PRO A 4 -41.21 9.88 9.95
C PRO A 4 -40.02 9.17 10.61
N ILE A 5 -40.26 8.03 11.25
CA ILE A 5 -39.21 7.21 11.90
C ILE A 5 -38.33 6.49 10.86
N SER A 6 -38.78 6.32 9.62
CA SER A 6 -38.04 5.59 8.58
C SER A 6 -36.78 6.29 8.05
N LEU A 7 -36.64 7.61 8.19
CA LEU A 7 -35.52 8.33 7.57
C LEU A 7 -34.21 8.24 8.39
N CYS A 8 -34.31 8.12 9.71
CA CYS A 8 -33.13 8.02 10.58
C CYS A 8 -32.45 6.64 10.54
N LEU A 9 -33.20 5.56 10.31
CA LEU A 9 -32.62 4.21 10.24
C LEU A 9 -31.80 3.98 8.96
N LEU A 10 -32.14 4.63 7.84
CA LEU A 10 -31.35 4.54 6.61
C LEU A 10 -29.99 5.27 6.73
N ALA A 11 -29.94 6.40 7.44
CA ALA A 11 -28.72 7.20 7.57
C ALA A 11 -27.63 6.49 8.39
N VAL A 12 -28.01 5.71 9.41
CA VAL A 12 -27.05 4.94 10.24
C VAL A 12 -26.50 3.73 9.47
N ALA A 13 -27.29 3.13 8.58
CA ALA A 13 -26.84 2.00 7.77
C ALA A 13 -25.80 2.40 6.71
N LEU A 14 -25.87 3.60 6.13
CA LEU A 14 -24.90 4.06 5.12
C LEU A 14 -23.56 4.51 5.71
N ALA A 15 -23.53 5.02 6.95
CA ALA A 15 -22.28 5.43 7.61
C ALA A 15 -21.38 4.23 7.97
N GLY A 16 -21.94 3.03 8.10
CA GLY A 16 -21.20 1.81 8.42
C GLY A 16 -20.37 1.25 7.26
N CYS A 17 -20.78 1.47 6.01
CA CYS A 17 -20.09 0.89 4.85
C CYS A 17 -18.77 1.57 4.51
N GLY A 18 -18.63 2.86 4.83
CA GLY A 18 -17.39 3.62 4.57
C GLY A 18 -16.18 3.05 5.32
N ASN A 19 -16.34 2.73 6.60
CA ASN A 19 -15.25 2.25 7.47
C ASN A 19 -14.84 0.79 7.22
N ILE A 20 -15.69 -0.01 6.57
CA ILE A 20 -15.43 -1.44 6.39
C ILE A 20 -14.27 -1.66 5.41
N ALA A 21 -14.11 -0.80 4.40
CA ALA A 21 -13.08 -0.99 3.38
C ALA A 21 -11.67 -0.66 3.86
N ALA A 22 -11.44 0.44 4.59
CA ALA A 22 -10.12 0.64 5.18
C ALA A 22 -9.78 -0.44 6.19
N VAL A 23 -10.70 -0.80 7.09
CA VAL A 23 -10.49 -1.90 8.07
C VAL A 23 -10.19 -3.21 7.35
N LYS A 24 -10.89 -3.51 6.25
CA LYS A 24 -10.63 -4.67 5.40
C LYS A 24 -9.25 -4.60 4.76
N SER A 25 -8.79 -3.43 4.31
CA SER A 25 -7.47 -3.26 3.68
C SER A 25 -6.30 -3.57 4.62
N PHE A 26 -6.49 -3.40 5.93
CA PHE A 26 -5.50 -3.81 6.95
C PHE A 26 -5.51 -5.32 7.20
N ASN A 27 -6.61 -6.00 6.90
CA ASN A 27 -6.85 -7.41 7.16
C ASN A 27 -6.95 -8.25 5.88
N THR A 28 -6.54 -7.69 4.73
CA THR A 28 -6.53 -8.39 3.44
C THR A 28 -5.12 -8.32 2.85
N PRO A 29 -4.50 -9.46 2.52
CA PRO A 29 -3.21 -9.43 1.84
C PRO A 29 -3.40 -8.94 0.42
N TYR A 30 -2.40 -8.23 -0.11
CA TYR A 30 -2.37 -7.78 -1.50
C TYR A 30 -2.58 -8.96 -2.45
N GLY A 31 -3.42 -8.76 -3.46
CA GLY A 31 -3.73 -9.78 -4.46
C GLY A 31 -2.84 -9.63 -5.69
N SER A 32 -1.76 -10.42 -5.78
CA SER A 32 -0.94 -10.54 -6.99
C SER A 32 -1.82 -10.85 -8.22
N PRO A 33 -1.59 -10.20 -9.39
CA PRO A 33 -2.34 -10.50 -10.60
C PRO A 33 -2.19 -11.97 -11.01
N THR A 34 -3.30 -12.61 -11.39
CA THR A 34 -3.32 -14.00 -11.87
C THR A 34 -3.29 -14.12 -13.39
N SER A 35 -3.40 -13.01 -14.11
CA SER A 35 -3.40 -12.95 -15.57
C SER A 35 -2.92 -11.58 -16.07
N GLY A 36 -2.53 -11.53 -17.35
CA GLY A 36 -2.01 -10.33 -18.00
C GLY A 36 -0.50 -10.15 -17.82
N ASP A 37 0.01 -9.04 -18.33
CA ASP A 37 1.43 -8.69 -18.22
C ASP A 37 1.76 -8.21 -16.80
N THR A 38 2.84 -8.74 -16.23
CA THR A 38 3.28 -8.45 -14.86
C THR A 38 4.72 -7.94 -14.81
N ALA A 39 5.03 -7.27 -13.70
CA ALA A 39 6.37 -6.97 -13.22
C ALA A 39 6.55 -7.60 -11.83
N ARG A 40 7.78 -7.65 -11.31
CA ARG A 40 8.05 -8.06 -9.93
C ARG A 40 8.40 -6.84 -9.08
N LEU A 41 7.88 -6.77 -7.87
CA LEU A 41 8.17 -5.72 -6.92
C LEU A 41 8.66 -6.33 -5.61
N ARG A 42 9.87 -5.96 -5.19
CA ARG A 42 10.34 -6.15 -3.82
C ARG A 42 10.01 -4.91 -3.00
N VAL A 43 9.33 -5.11 -1.87
CA VAL A 43 9.07 -4.10 -0.85
C VAL A 43 9.96 -4.36 0.35
N ILE A 44 10.66 -3.33 0.82
CA ILE A 44 11.44 -3.33 2.06
C ILE A 44 10.98 -2.12 2.88
N ALA A 45 10.39 -2.35 4.06
CA ALA A 45 9.77 -1.26 4.81
C ALA A 45 9.86 -1.42 6.33
N ASP A 46 10.05 -0.30 7.04
CA ASP A 46 9.99 -0.22 8.51
C ASP A 46 8.58 0.10 9.05
N GLY A 47 7.59 0.06 8.16
CA GLY A 47 6.18 0.32 8.42
C GLY A 47 5.29 -0.47 7.46
N MET A 48 3.98 -0.27 7.55
CA MET A 48 3.03 -0.96 6.70
C MET A 48 3.01 -0.37 5.28
N VAL A 49 3.17 -1.25 4.29
CA VAL A 49 2.98 -0.95 2.88
C VAL A 49 1.76 -1.70 2.36
N ARG A 50 0.79 -0.93 1.87
CA ARG A 50 -0.39 -1.42 1.15
C ARG A 50 -0.31 -0.99 -0.30
N ALA A 51 -0.99 -1.73 -1.18
CA ALA A 51 -1.03 -1.42 -2.59
C ALA A 51 -2.44 -1.46 -3.17
N VAL A 52 -2.62 -0.71 -4.27
CA VAL A 52 -3.83 -0.69 -5.09
C VAL A 52 -3.40 -0.94 -6.55
N PRO A 53 -3.68 -2.13 -7.10
CA PRO A 53 -3.28 -2.46 -8.46
C PRO A 53 -4.17 -1.76 -9.50
N GLY A 54 -3.56 -1.23 -10.55
CA GLY A 54 -4.27 -0.66 -11.70
C GLY A 54 -4.82 0.75 -11.51
N LYS A 55 -4.49 1.44 -10.41
CA LYS A 55 -4.91 2.81 -10.12
C LYS A 55 -3.73 3.71 -9.75
N ASP A 56 -3.87 5.00 -10.03
CA ASP A 56 -2.95 6.09 -9.69
C ASP A 56 -3.35 6.83 -8.40
N CYS A 57 -4.42 6.36 -7.76
CA CYS A 57 -4.96 6.86 -6.52
C CYS A 57 -5.27 5.70 -5.57
N VAL A 58 -5.38 6.01 -4.28
CA VAL A 58 -5.70 5.04 -3.24
C VAL A 58 -7.20 4.76 -3.21
N ASP A 59 -7.56 3.50 -3.45
CA ASP A 59 -8.92 2.98 -3.36
C ASP A 59 -8.94 1.55 -2.79
N TRP A 60 -9.31 1.43 -1.53
CA TRP A 60 -9.38 0.16 -0.80
C TRP A 60 -10.52 -0.76 -1.24
N TYR A 61 -11.45 -0.26 -2.04
CA TYR A 61 -12.54 -1.07 -2.61
C TYR A 61 -12.10 -1.80 -3.88
N SER A 62 -10.95 -1.44 -4.45
CA SER A 62 -10.45 -2.04 -5.67
C SER A 62 -10.03 -3.50 -5.47
N PRO A 63 -10.35 -4.40 -6.43
CA PRO A 63 -9.90 -5.78 -6.38
C PRO A 63 -8.38 -5.89 -6.27
N GLY A 64 -7.90 -6.76 -5.37
CA GLY A 64 -6.47 -6.97 -5.14
C GLY A 64 -5.81 -5.92 -4.24
N ALA A 65 -6.52 -4.87 -3.81
CA ALA A 65 -5.99 -3.92 -2.84
C ALA A 65 -5.78 -4.59 -1.46
N GLY A 66 -4.66 -4.30 -0.80
CA GLY A 66 -4.33 -4.94 0.47
C GLY A 66 -2.90 -4.71 0.94
N VAL A 67 -2.50 -5.37 2.02
CA VAL A 67 -1.17 -5.28 2.64
C VAL A 67 -0.16 -6.14 1.87
N ILE A 68 0.99 -5.54 1.51
CA ILE A 68 2.14 -6.29 0.99
C ILE A 68 3.07 -6.68 2.12
N ALA A 69 3.51 -5.68 2.90
CA ALA A 69 4.52 -5.87 3.94
C ALA A 69 4.20 -5.01 5.16
N VAL A 70 4.44 -5.56 6.35
CA VAL A 70 4.29 -4.82 7.62
C VAL A 70 5.14 -5.47 8.71
N PRO A 71 6.00 -4.73 9.43
CA PRO A 71 6.82 -5.33 10.49
C PRO A 71 6.02 -5.80 11.72
N LYS A 72 4.87 -5.16 11.96
CA LYS A 72 4.01 -5.47 13.10
C LYS A 72 3.16 -6.70 12.81
N GLU A 73 3.09 -7.62 13.77
CA GLU A 73 2.25 -8.82 13.69
C GLU A 73 0.75 -8.51 13.76
N GLY A 74 -0.07 -9.46 13.30
CA GLY A 74 -1.53 -9.41 13.42
C GLY A 74 -2.26 -8.78 12.22
N PHE A 75 -1.55 -8.47 11.13
CA PHE A 75 -2.13 -8.05 9.86
C PHE A 75 -2.06 -9.18 8.84
N ALA A 76 -2.93 -9.13 7.83
CA ALA A 76 -2.89 -10.10 6.74
C ALA A 76 -1.94 -9.59 5.65
N ASP A 77 -0.66 -9.92 5.78
CA ASP A 77 0.42 -9.48 4.88
C ASP A 77 1.00 -10.62 4.02
N ARG A 78 2.04 -10.30 3.26
CA ARG A 78 2.79 -11.24 2.41
C ARG A 78 4.27 -11.29 2.80
N ASN A 79 4.58 -11.01 4.07
CA ASN A 79 5.95 -10.99 4.57
C ASN A 79 6.66 -12.31 4.25
N GLY A 80 7.89 -12.22 3.76
CA GLY A 80 8.72 -13.39 3.42
C GLY A 80 8.42 -14.03 2.07
N GLU A 81 7.40 -13.58 1.31
CA GLU A 81 7.19 -14.06 -0.06
C GLU A 81 8.39 -13.71 -0.95
N THR A 82 8.82 -14.67 -1.76
CA THR A 82 9.94 -14.50 -2.68
C THR A 82 9.59 -14.97 -4.09
N LEU A 83 10.01 -14.19 -5.07
CA LEU A 83 9.98 -14.47 -6.50
C LEU A 83 11.39 -14.65 -7.06
N GLY A 84 12.40 -14.80 -6.19
CA GLY A 84 13.82 -14.95 -6.55
C GLY A 84 14.42 -13.72 -7.23
N MET A 85 14.01 -12.51 -6.81
CA MET A 85 14.58 -11.28 -7.39
C MET A 85 16.05 -11.11 -6.97
N PRO A 86 16.91 -10.46 -7.76
CA PRO A 86 18.31 -10.19 -7.38
C PRO A 86 18.39 -9.34 -6.11
N ALA A 87 19.27 -9.67 -5.16
CA ALA A 87 19.48 -8.87 -3.96
C ALA A 87 20.05 -7.48 -4.32
N SER A 88 19.60 -6.41 -3.66
CA SER A 88 20.10 -5.07 -4.01
C SER A 88 20.15 -4.01 -2.90
N ALA A 89 19.17 -3.89 -1.99
CA ALA A 89 19.31 -3.02 -0.80
C ALA A 89 19.68 -3.84 0.44
N PRO A 90 20.41 -3.24 1.40
CA PRO A 90 20.49 -3.79 2.74
C PRO A 90 19.10 -3.74 3.41
N VAL A 91 18.69 -4.90 3.90
CA VAL A 91 17.54 -5.07 4.81
C VAL A 91 18.03 -4.76 6.22
N MET A 92 17.36 -3.84 6.92
CA MET A 92 17.70 -3.48 8.31
C MET A 92 16.92 -4.37 9.29
N GLN A 93 17.43 -4.50 10.53
CA GLN A 93 16.67 -5.14 11.59
C GLN A 93 15.34 -4.39 11.81
N GLY A 94 14.23 -5.13 11.76
CA GLY A 94 12.88 -4.56 11.89
C GLY A 94 12.23 -4.17 10.56
N ASP A 95 12.92 -4.28 9.42
CA ASP A 95 12.28 -4.15 8.11
C ASP A 95 11.44 -5.41 7.81
N ALA A 96 10.23 -5.20 7.30
CA ALA A 96 9.46 -6.23 6.62
C ALA A 96 9.86 -6.29 5.14
N VAL A 97 9.93 -7.50 4.59
CA VAL A 97 10.32 -7.74 3.20
C VAL A 97 9.32 -8.68 2.52
N SER A 98 8.93 -8.35 1.29
CA SER A 98 8.09 -9.20 0.45
C SER A 98 8.36 -8.94 -1.03
N GLU A 99 8.32 -9.99 -1.85
CA GLU A 99 8.35 -9.89 -3.30
C GLU A 99 7.01 -10.34 -3.87
N VAL A 100 6.38 -9.48 -4.67
CA VAL A 100 5.03 -9.70 -5.21
C VAL A 100 4.98 -9.41 -6.71
N LEU A 101 4.02 -10.03 -7.40
CA LEU A 101 3.70 -9.68 -8.78
C LEU A 101 2.83 -8.43 -8.80
N VAL A 102 3.12 -7.50 -9.71
CA VAL A 102 2.35 -6.27 -9.91
C VAL A 102 1.93 -6.14 -11.37
N PRO A 103 0.79 -5.49 -11.68
CA PRO A 103 0.37 -5.31 -13.06
C PRO A 103 1.34 -4.42 -13.81
N ALA A 104 1.74 -4.82 -15.01
CA ALA A 104 2.55 -4.00 -15.90
C ALA A 104 1.69 -3.12 -16.82
N GLY A 105 2.23 -1.97 -17.22
CA GLY A 105 1.61 -1.04 -18.15
C GLY A 105 0.40 -0.28 -17.59
N LYS A 106 0.09 -0.46 -16.29
CA LYS A 106 -0.98 0.26 -15.59
C LYS A 106 -0.42 0.95 -14.35
N PRO A 107 -1.04 2.06 -13.88
CA PRO A 107 -0.67 2.64 -12.61
C PRO A 107 -0.72 1.62 -11.47
N PHE A 108 0.27 1.69 -10.59
CA PHE A 108 0.36 0.88 -9.39
C PHE A 108 0.62 1.80 -8.21
N THR A 109 -0.36 1.91 -7.32
CA THR A 109 -0.31 2.83 -6.18
C THR A 109 0.13 2.11 -4.92
N LEU A 110 1.03 2.73 -4.17
CA LEU A 110 1.55 2.31 -2.89
C LEU A 110 1.15 3.33 -1.81
N HIS A 111 0.82 2.79 -0.64
CA HIS A 111 0.48 3.54 0.55
C HIS A 111 1.33 3.04 1.71
N PHE A 112 2.10 3.93 2.31
CA PHE A 112 2.97 3.67 3.44
C PHE A 112 2.45 4.31 4.73
N LEU A 113 2.57 3.58 5.84
CA LEU A 113 2.29 4.03 7.21
C LEU A 113 3.40 3.53 8.14
N ASP A 114 4.17 4.44 8.75
CA ASP A 114 5.26 4.06 9.67
C ASP A 114 4.79 3.56 11.06
N GLY A 115 3.47 3.56 11.31
CA GLY A 115 2.89 3.15 12.59
C GLY A 115 3.06 4.16 13.73
N GLY A 116 3.64 5.33 13.43
CA GLY A 116 3.85 6.41 14.38
C GLY A 116 5.06 6.20 15.27
N ARG A 117 5.91 7.22 15.37
CA ARG A 117 7.00 7.25 16.35
C ARG A 117 6.70 8.29 17.41
N SER A 118 6.71 7.84 18.66
CA SER A 118 6.61 8.73 19.81
C SER A 118 7.95 9.45 20.01
N SER A 119 7.94 10.77 19.91
CA SER A 119 9.06 11.62 20.29
C SER A 119 8.55 12.64 21.29
N TYR A 120 9.10 12.59 22.51
CA TYR A 120 8.63 13.38 23.65
C TYR A 120 7.12 13.24 23.90
N ASN A 121 6.35 14.29 23.59
CA ASN A 121 4.90 14.41 23.78
C ASN A 121 4.11 14.39 22.45
N SER A 122 4.76 14.06 21.33
CA SER A 122 4.12 14.02 20.01
C SER A 122 4.36 12.69 19.31
N VAL A 123 3.29 12.12 18.75
CA VAL A 123 3.39 11.02 17.80
C VAL A 123 3.41 11.63 16.41
N THR A 124 4.54 11.53 15.71
CA THR A 124 4.61 11.89 14.29
C THR A 124 4.41 10.61 13.49
N ASN A 125 3.39 10.62 12.64
CA ASN A 125 3.14 9.55 11.68
C ASN A 125 3.67 9.98 10.31
N CYS A 126 4.40 9.10 9.66
CA CYS A 126 4.75 9.22 8.26
C CYS A 126 3.71 8.49 7.41
N LEU A 127 3.02 9.26 6.55
CA LEU A 127 2.12 8.75 5.53
C LEU A 127 2.66 9.13 4.15
N GLY A 128 2.95 8.11 3.34
CA GLY A 128 3.40 8.27 1.96
C GLY A 128 2.41 7.63 1.00
N MET A 129 1.94 8.37 0.01
CA MET A 129 1.09 7.84 -1.06
C MET A 129 1.70 8.20 -2.40
N PHE A 130 2.03 7.19 -3.19
CA PHE A 130 2.69 7.39 -4.47
C PHE A 130 2.37 6.28 -5.45
N TYR A 131 2.44 6.59 -6.73
CA TYR A 131 2.26 5.61 -7.80
C TYR A 131 3.36 5.70 -8.85
N PHE A 132 3.49 4.63 -9.61
CA PHE A 132 4.30 4.56 -10.81
C PHE A 132 3.66 3.56 -11.80
N VAL A 133 4.21 3.43 -13.00
CA VAL A 133 3.73 2.47 -14.01
C VAL A 133 4.82 1.41 -14.22
N PRO A 134 4.65 0.17 -13.73
CA PRO A 134 5.64 -0.88 -13.90
C PRO A 134 5.75 -1.31 -15.37
N GLN A 135 6.97 -1.57 -15.84
CA GLN A 135 7.22 -2.14 -17.16
C GLN A 135 7.12 -3.66 -17.13
N LYS A 136 6.67 -4.25 -18.24
CA LYS A 136 6.53 -5.70 -18.37
C LYS A 136 7.86 -6.41 -18.12
N GLY A 137 7.85 -7.42 -17.25
CA GLY A 137 9.01 -8.26 -16.95
C GLY A 137 10.13 -7.55 -16.18
N ALA A 138 9.93 -6.29 -15.77
CA ALA A 138 10.92 -5.56 -15.01
C ALA A 138 10.85 -5.95 -13.52
N ASP A 139 12.00 -5.79 -12.87
CA ASP A 139 12.18 -5.98 -11.44
C ASP A 139 12.30 -4.62 -10.78
N TYR A 140 11.43 -4.34 -9.82
CA TYR A 140 11.45 -3.11 -9.04
C TYR A 140 11.77 -3.39 -7.59
N GLU A 141 12.52 -2.48 -6.97
CA GLU A 141 12.71 -2.50 -5.53
C GLU A 141 12.31 -1.15 -4.94
N VAL A 142 11.44 -1.20 -3.94
CA VAL A 142 11.05 -0.04 -3.15
C VAL A 142 11.53 -0.20 -1.72
N VAL A 143 12.28 0.78 -1.25
CA VAL A 143 12.67 0.93 0.15
C VAL A 143 11.92 2.13 0.70
N VAL A 144 11.06 1.90 1.70
CA VAL A 144 10.27 2.97 2.34
C VAL A 144 10.53 2.97 3.83
N ARG A 145 10.98 4.11 4.37
CA ARG A 145 11.28 4.25 5.80
C ARG A 145 10.73 5.55 6.37
N GLY A 146 10.21 5.48 7.60
CA GLY A 146 9.55 6.61 8.27
C GLY A 146 10.47 7.72 8.80
N TYR A 147 11.80 7.56 8.82
CA TYR A 147 12.70 8.58 9.40
C TYR A 147 12.74 9.89 8.56
N SER A 148 12.54 11.02 9.27
CA SER A 148 12.68 12.45 8.92
C SER A 148 12.07 13.02 7.63
N ALA A 149 11.72 12.22 6.62
CA ALA A 149 11.18 12.72 5.35
C ALA A 149 10.22 11.77 4.61
N CYS A 150 9.71 10.71 5.25
CA CYS A 150 8.94 9.69 4.54
C CYS A 150 9.66 9.17 3.29
N GLY A 151 10.92 8.77 3.47
CA GLY A 151 11.81 8.49 2.36
C GLY A 151 11.34 7.28 1.55
N VAL A 152 10.93 7.52 0.31
CA VAL A 152 10.63 6.48 -0.69
C VAL A 152 11.79 6.42 -1.67
N LYS A 153 12.41 5.26 -1.80
CA LYS A 153 13.42 4.99 -2.84
C LYS A 153 12.91 3.86 -3.71
N LEU A 154 12.46 4.20 -4.92
CA LEU A 154 12.05 3.24 -5.94
C LEU A 154 13.12 3.17 -7.03
N ARG A 155 13.49 1.96 -7.43
CA ARG A 155 14.45 1.71 -8.51
C ARG A 155 14.06 0.50 -9.33
N GLN A 156 14.54 0.47 -10.56
CA GLN A 156 14.48 -0.70 -11.42
C GLN A 156 15.82 -1.47 -11.31
N LEU A 157 15.74 -2.74 -10.96
CA LEU A 157 16.90 -3.63 -10.89
C LEU A 157 17.40 -3.96 -12.30
N GLY A 158 18.72 -4.11 -12.45
CA GLY A 158 19.36 -4.41 -13.74
C GLY A 158 19.58 -3.20 -14.67
N VAL A 159 18.98 -2.04 -14.38
CA VAL A 159 19.16 -0.80 -15.17
C VAL A 159 19.78 0.33 -14.33
N GLU A 160 19.95 0.12 -13.00
CA GLU A 160 20.50 1.08 -12.03
C GLU A 160 19.90 2.49 -12.08
N GLN A 161 18.66 2.63 -12.57
CA GLN A 161 17.99 3.92 -12.67
C GLN A 161 16.94 4.10 -11.56
N PRO A 162 16.94 5.25 -10.87
CA PRO A 162 15.85 5.60 -9.98
C PRO A 162 14.58 5.76 -10.81
N VAL A 163 13.48 5.20 -10.30
CA VAL A 163 12.16 5.31 -10.95
C VAL A 163 11.45 6.50 -10.34
N GLN A 164 11.06 7.45 -11.20
CA GLN A 164 10.27 8.59 -10.77
C GLN A 164 8.91 8.11 -10.25
N THR A 165 8.59 8.46 -9.01
CA THR A 165 7.25 8.27 -8.44
C THR A 165 6.45 9.56 -8.55
N THR A 166 5.13 9.43 -8.67
CA THR A 166 4.20 10.56 -8.60
C THR A 166 3.42 10.48 -7.31
N LYS A 167 3.16 11.61 -6.66
CA LYS A 167 2.32 11.67 -5.46
C LYS A 167 0.91 11.16 -5.82
N ALA A 168 0.38 10.26 -5.00
CA ALA A 168 -0.99 9.78 -5.11
C ALA A 168 -1.88 10.49 -4.09
N GLU A 169 -3.18 10.53 -4.38
CA GLU A 169 -4.23 10.98 -3.48
C GLU A 169 -5.25 9.84 -3.30
N TYR A 170 -6.22 10.01 -2.42
CA TYR A 170 -7.37 9.11 -2.38
C TYR A 170 -8.27 9.31 -3.60
N CYS A 171 -8.75 8.23 -4.21
CA CYS A 171 -9.67 8.34 -5.36
C CYS A 171 -11.01 8.99 -4.99
N SER A 172 -11.38 8.94 -3.71
CA SER A 172 -12.57 9.60 -3.17
C SER A 172 -12.42 9.84 -1.67
N ALA A 173 -13.26 10.71 -1.10
CA ALA A 173 -13.31 10.90 0.35
C ALA A 173 -13.62 9.58 1.10
N MET A 174 -14.44 8.69 0.51
CA MET A 174 -14.78 7.41 1.10
C MET A 174 -13.63 6.40 1.11
N ALA A 175 -12.59 6.59 0.29
CA ALA A 175 -11.40 5.74 0.29
C ALA A 175 -10.41 6.11 1.43
N ASN A 176 -10.61 7.25 2.10
CA ASN A 176 -9.84 7.67 3.28
C ASN A 176 -10.40 7.13 4.60
N PHE A 177 -11.59 6.52 4.58
CA PHE A 177 -12.26 5.92 5.74
C PHE A 177 -12.28 4.40 5.62
#